data_AF-A0A2R6BAX1-F1
#
_entry.id   AF-A0A2R6BAX1-F1
#
_cell.length_a   1.000
_cell.length_b   1.000
_cell.length_c   1.000
_cell.angle_alpha   90.00
_cell.angle_beta   90.00
_cell.angle_gamma   90.00
#
_symmetry.space_group_name_H-M   'P 1'
#
loop_
_entity.id
_entity.type
_entity.pdbx_description
1 polymer ?
#
loop_
_entity_poly.entity_id
_entity_poly.type
_entity_poly.pdbx_seq_one_letter_code
_entity_poly.pdbx_strand_id
1 'polypeptide(L)'
;MNNLVRSLFLTDPVKFAFEIYDSGVDDKYTEFIIINEGYLMFYRKFNPITAILYAEKETTAEKLLTSIREDTFILFIEPKWKYLLNFPNAKTYPEVLMMCKSPLVLRREGVRGLTVNDAEEILKLYGEERGNTLIQMIRENKTTAYGLFLDDNLVSAAYTLVETKDVAVIGGVLTSGEFRNKGFASSVVSSLTENIVKKGKVASLYVREDNIPAIHVYAKIGFKEHSRRLWVSVNTEVKPL
;
A
#
# COMPACT_ATOMS: atom_id res chain seq x y z
N MET A 1 2.24 2.10 -22.73
CA MET A 1 2.21 0.76 -22.09
C MET A 1 1.70 -0.28 -23.09
N ASN A 2 2.40 -1.42 -23.23
CA ASN A 2 2.04 -2.50 -24.17
C ASN A 2 0.74 -3.21 -23.73
N ASN A 3 -0.07 -3.68 -24.69
CA ASN A 3 -1.31 -4.43 -24.47
C ASN A 3 -1.11 -5.70 -23.64
N LEU A 4 0.05 -6.36 -23.74
CA LEU A 4 0.37 -7.56 -22.97
C LEU A 4 0.38 -7.26 -21.45
N VAL A 5 1.05 -6.18 -21.04
CA VAL A 5 1.15 -5.77 -19.63
C VAL A 5 -0.23 -5.38 -19.08
N ARG A 6 -1.05 -4.69 -19.88
CA ARG A 6 -2.44 -4.39 -19.51
C ARG A 6 -3.26 -5.65 -19.28
N SER A 7 -3.12 -6.65 -20.14
CA SER A 7 -3.85 -7.92 -19.99
C SER A 7 -3.41 -8.70 -18.74
N LEU A 8 -2.12 -8.66 -18.40
CA LEU A 8 -1.59 -9.26 -17.19
C LEU A 8 -2.23 -8.66 -15.93
N PHE A 9 -2.35 -7.34 -15.86
CA PHE A 9 -2.94 -6.69 -14.68
C PHE A 9 -4.39 -7.12 -14.39
N LEU A 10 -5.14 -7.47 -15.44
CA LEU A 10 -6.52 -7.94 -15.31
C LEU A 10 -6.63 -9.36 -14.76
N THR A 11 -5.54 -10.14 -14.76
CA THR A 11 -5.54 -11.51 -14.22
C THR A 11 -5.64 -11.54 -12.70
N ASP A 12 -5.09 -10.53 -12.03
CA ASP A 12 -5.14 -10.37 -10.58
C ASP A 12 -5.11 -8.88 -10.19
N PRO A 13 -6.26 -8.19 -10.24
CA PRO A 13 -6.33 -6.76 -9.91
C PRO A 13 -5.92 -6.43 -8.47
N VAL A 14 -5.91 -7.42 -7.57
CA VAL A 14 -5.49 -7.24 -6.17
C VAL A 14 -3.98 -7.19 -6.09
N LYS A 15 -3.28 -8.12 -6.76
CA LYS A 15 -1.81 -8.14 -6.85
C LYS A 15 -1.28 -6.90 -7.57
N PHE A 16 -1.90 -6.52 -8.69
CA PHE A 16 -1.43 -5.45 -9.57
C PHE A 16 -2.06 -4.07 -9.28
N ALA A 17 -2.60 -3.86 -8.07
CA ALA A 17 -3.37 -2.66 -7.76
C ALA A 17 -2.57 -1.36 -7.95
N PHE A 18 -1.30 -1.35 -7.53
CA PHE A 18 -0.41 -0.20 -7.71
C PHE A 18 -0.10 0.03 -9.18
N GLU A 19 0.21 -1.03 -9.93
CA GLU A 19 0.53 -0.96 -11.35
C GLU A 19 -0.67 -0.46 -12.17
N ILE A 20 -1.88 -0.90 -11.85
CA ILE A 20 -3.12 -0.40 -12.47
C ILE A 20 -3.34 1.08 -12.15
N TYR A 21 -3.16 1.48 -10.90
CA TYR A 21 -3.40 2.86 -10.47
C TYR A 21 -2.35 3.81 -11.01
N ASP A 22 -1.07 3.52 -10.82
CA ASP A 22 0.05 4.40 -11.17
C ASP A 22 0.15 4.58 -12.69
N SER A 23 -0.11 3.54 -13.47
CA SER A 23 -0.09 3.63 -14.94
C SER A 23 -1.35 4.24 -15.56
N GLY A 24 -2.43 4.38 -14.78
CA GLY A 24 -3.71 4.92 -15.25
C GLY A 24 -4.01 6.33 -14.74
N VAL A 25 -3.78 6.59 -13.45
CA VAL A 25 -4.10 7.85 -12.76
C VAL A 25 -2.91 8.78 -12.67
N ASP A 26 -1.72 8.23 -12.37
CA ASP A 26 -0.48 8.98 -12.17
C ASP A 26 0.52 8.70 -13.32
N ASP A 27 0.02 8.48 -14.53
CA ASP A 27 0.78 8.04 -15.71
C ASP A 27 2.00 8.92 -16.02
N LYS A 28 1.89 10.23 -15.81
CA LYS A 28 2.98 11.22 -15.96
C LYS A 28 4.18 10.99 -15.04
N TYR A 29 4.02 10.20 -13.98
CA TYR A 29 5.09 9.82 -13.05
C TYR A 29 5.55 8.36 -13.24
N THR A 30 4.95 7.64 -14.19
CA THR A 30 5.12 6.19 -14.32
C THR A 30 5.83 5.83 -15.62
N GLU A 31 6.94 5.11 -15.50
CA GLU A 31 7.77 4.66 -16.62
C GLU A 31 7.88 3.14 -16.60
N PHE A 32 7.93 2.51 -17.79
CA PHE A 32 8.06 1.07 -17.92
C PHE A 32 9.26 0.68 -18.78
N ILE A 33 10.04 -0.27 -18.30
CA ILE A 33 10.94 -1.10 -19.12
C ILE A 33 10.30 -2.47 -19.25
N ILE A 34 10.02 -2.91 -20.48
CA ILE A 34 9.38 -4.20 -20.77
C ILE A 34 10.39 -5.08 -21.47
N ILE A 35 10.62 -6.28 -20.93
CA ILE A 35 11.52 -7.29 -21.49
C ILE A 35 10.78 -8.61 -21.46
N ASN A 36 10.60 -9.26 -22.62
CA ASN A 36 9.85 -10.52 -22.75
C ASN A 36 8.48 -10.46 -22.05
N GLU A 37 8.24 -11.34 -21.08
CA GLU A 37 7.01 -11.43 -20.26
C GLU A 37 7.04 -10.60 -18.97
N GLY A 38 8.15 -9.92 -18.70
CA GLY A 38 8.34 -9.14 -17.49
C GLY A 38 8.33 -7.64 -17.75
N TYR A 39 8.21 -6.90 -16.66
CA TYR A 39 8.35 -5.46 -16.66
C TYR A 39 9.05 -4.97 -15.39
N LEU A 40 9.66 -3.81 -15.51
CA LEU A 40 10.11 -2.98 -14.43
C LEU A 40 9.36 -1.65 -14.55
N MET A 41 8.53 -1.34 -13.56
CA MET A 41 7.77 -0.10 -13.49
C MET A 41 8.45 0.84 -12.50
N PHE A 42 8.83 2.03 -12.94
CA PHE A 42 9.29 3.10 -12.08
C PHE A 42 8.17 4.09 -11.78
N TYR A 43 8.05 4.47 -10.53
CA TYR A 43 7.16 5.52 -10.06
C TYR A 43 7.99 6.64 -9.44
N ARG A 44 8.02 7.79 -10.13
CA ARG A 44 8.96 8.90 -9.88
C ARG A 44 8.35 10.10 -9.13
N LYS A 45 7.15 9.94 -8.56
CA LYS A 45 6.50 11.02 -7.78
C LYS A 45 7.16 11.25 -6.42
N PHE A 46 7.76 10.20 -5.86
CA PHE A 46 8.41 10.23 -4.55
C PHE A 46 9.93 10.13 -4.68
N ASN A 47 10.61 10.61 -3.65
CA ASN A 47 12.05 10.44 -3.47
C ASN A 47 12.30 9.72 -2.13
N PRO A 48 12.98 8.56 -2.09
CA PRO A 48 13.54 7.83 -3.22
C PRO A 48 12.46 7.32 -4.18
N ILE A 49 12.83 7.11 -5.44
CA ILE A 49 11.91 6.54 -6.44
C ILE A 49 11.52 5.12 -6.06
N THR A 50 10.34 4.70 -6.48
CA THR A 50 9.85 3.34 -6.28
C THR A 50 9.91 2.58 -7.60
N ALA A 51 10.37 1.33 -7.55
CA ALA A 51 10.37 0.40 -8.66
C ALA A 51 9.55 -0.85 -8.32
N ILE A 52 8.81 -1.39 -9.27
CA ILE A 52 8.11 -2.69 -9.16
C ILE A 52 8.59 -3.59 -10.28
N LEU A 53 9.15 -4.75 -9.93
CA LEU A 53 9.61 -5.75 -10.88
C LEU A 53 8.68 -6.97 -10.86
N TYR A 54 8.19 -7.30 -12.05
CA TYR A 54 7.49 -8.55 -12.32
C TYR A 54 8.19 -9.33 -13.43
N ALA A 55 8.32 -10.64 -13.25
CA ALA A 55 8.83 -11.54 -14.26
C ALA A 55 8.35 -12.97 -14.01
N GLU A 56 8.02 -13.70 -15.08
CA GLU A 56 7.73 -15.13 -14.97
C GLU A 56 9.02 -15.95 -14.94
N LYS A 57 10.02 -15.57 -15.75
CA LYS A 57 11.30 -16.28 -15.89
C LYS A 57 12.46 -15.53 -15.24
N GLU A 58 13.41 -16.30 -14.73
CA GLU A 58 14.63 -15.82 -14.08
C GLU A 58 15.46 -14.93 -15.02
N THR A 59 15.69 -15.37 -16.25
CA THR A 59 16.47 -14.62 -17.25
C THR A 59 15.87 -13.27 -17.61
N THR A 60 14.54 -13.12 -17.47
CA THR A 60 13.84 -11.85 -17.63
C THR A 60 14.03 -10.97 -16.39
N ALA A 61 13.88 -11.55 -15.19
CA ALA A 61 14.13 -10.85 -13.93
C ALA A 61 15.56 -10.29 -13.84
N GLU A 62 16.57 -11.08 -14.22
CA GLU A 62 17.97 -10.65 -14.28
C GLU A 62 18.16 -9.45 -15.20
N LYS A 63 17.65 -9.53 -16.43
CA LYS A 63 17.76 -8.43 -17.41
C LYS A 63 17.11 -7.14 -16.89
N LEU A 64 15.93 -7.25 -16.27
CA LEU A 64 15.24 -6.11 -15.68
C LEU A 64 15.97 -5.54 -14.47
N LEU A 65 16.55 -6.39 -13.59
CA LEU A 65 17.36 -5.89 -12.47
C LEU A 65 18.60 -5.13 -12.97
N THR A 66 19.27 -5.61 -14.02
CA THR A 66 20.44 -4.93 -14.61
C THR A 66 20.12 -3.64 -15.36
N SER A 67 18.85 -3.37 -15.66
CA SER A 67 18.43 -2.12 -16.31
C SER A 67 18.19 -0.97 -15.34
N ILE A 68 18.11 -1.22 -14.03
CA ILE A 68 18.04 -0.18 -13.00
C ILE A 68 19.34 0.63 -13.02
N ARG A 69 19.22 1.95 -13.17
CA ARG A 69 20.37 2.89 -13.22
C ARG A 69 20.43 3.79 -11.98
N GLU A 70 19.39 3.76 -11.16
CA GLU A 70 19.26 4.56 -9.96
C GLU A 70 20.11 3.97 -8.82
N ASP A 71 20.85 4.82 -8.14
CA ASP A 71 21.66 4.40 -6.99
C ASP A 71 20.82 4.26 -5.72
N THR A 72 19.73 5.01 -5.59
CA THR A 72 18.86 5.03 -4.40
C THR A 72 17.41 4.84 -4.82
N PHE A 73 16.80 3.74 -4.38
CA PHE A 73 15.43 3.40 -4.75
C PHE A 73 14.81 2.40 -3.74
N ILE A 74 13.49 2.29 -3.80
CA ILE A 74 12.73 1.21 -3.18
C ILE A 74 12.32 0.25 -4.30
N LEU A 75 12.56 -1.05 -4.13
CA LEU A 75 12.17 -2.07 -5.09
C LEU A 75 11.16 -3.05 -4.47
N PHE A 76 10.06 -3.25 -5.18
CA PHE A 76 9.09 -4.31 -4.93
C PHE A 76 9.32 -5.46 -5.90
N ILE A 77 9.52 -6.67 -5.36
CA ILE A 77 9.84 -7.86 -6.16
C ILE A 77 9.27 -9.13 -5.52
N GLU A 78 8.96 -10.14 -6.33
CA GLU A 78 8.52 -11.44 -5.81
C GLU A 78 9.64 -12.14 -5.00
N PRO A 79 9.32 -12.83 -3.88
CA PRO A 79 10.34 -13.43 -3.02
C PRO A 79 11.21 -14.48 -3.70
N LYS A 80 10.70 -15.16 -4.73
CA LYS A 80 11.46 -16.14 -5.52
C LYS A 80 12.71 -15.54 -6.17
N TRP A 81 12.76 -14.22 -6.40
CA TRP A 81 13.90 -13.54 -7.02
C TRP A 81 14.89 -12.96 -6.02
N LYS A 82 14.73 -13.25 -4.72
CA LYS A 82 15.61 -12.70 -3.66
C LYS A 82 17.10 -12.91 -3.93
N TYR A 83 17.48 -14.08 -4.44
CA TYR A 83 18.90 -14.42 -4.67
C TYR A 83 19.53 -13.65 -5.83
N LEU A 84 18.72 -13.00 -6.69
CA LEU A 84 19.21 -12.13 -7.77
C LEU A 84 19.53 -10.71 -7.29
N LEU A 85 19.13 -10.35 -6.07
CA LEU A 85 19.37 -9.02 -5.52
C LEU A 85 20.85 -8.84 -5.20
N ASN A 86 21.53 -8.04 -6.02
CA ASN A 86 22.94 -7.72 -5.86
C ASN A 86 23.15 -6.20 -5.83
N PHE A 87 22.51 -5.53 -4.87
CA PHE A 87 22.64 -4.09 -4.67
C PHE A 87 23.41 -3.80 -3.36
N PRO A 88 24.34 -2.83 -3.37
CA PRO A 88 25.03 -2.43 -2.15
C PRO A 88 24.05 -1.86 -1.12
N ASN A 89 24.27 -2.17 0.16
CA ASN A 89 23.45 -1.71 1.28
C ASN A 89 21.94 -2.02 1.16
N ALA A 90 21.58 -3.07 0.43
CA ALA A 90 20.19 -3.48 0.31
C ALA A 90 19.63 -4.04 1.63
N LYS A 91 18.50 -3.52 2.09
CA LYS A 91 17.74 -4.04 3.23
C LYS A 91 16.41 -4.60 2.71
N THR A 92 16.13 -5.86 3.01
CA THR A 92 14.94 -6.58 2.52
C THR A 92 13.93 -6.81 3.64
N TYR A 93 12.66 -6.52 3.37
CA TYR A 93 11.55 -6.67 4.30
C TYR A 93 10.42 -7.44 3.59
N PRO A 94 10.18 -8.70 3.98
CA PRO A 94 9.07 -9.47 3.44
C PRO A 94 7.71 -8.87 3.84
N GLU A 95 6.80 -8.78 2.88
CA GLU A 95 5.43 -8.30 3.06
C GLU A 95 4.43 -9.33 2.56
N VAL A 96 3.33 -9.48 3.28
CA VAL A 96 2.15 -10.24 2.89
C VAL A 96 1.11 -9.28 2.33
N LEU A 97 0.64 -9.55 1.12
CA LEU A 97 -0.58 -8.96 0.59
C LEU A 97 -1.76 -9.73 1.17
N MET A 98 -2.62 -9.04 1.91
CA MET A 98 -3.87 -9.61 2.40
C MET A 98 -5.07 -8.96 1.71
N MET A 99 -6.17 -9.71 1.57
CA MET A 99 -7.41 -9.23 0.97
C MET A 99 -8.65 -9.61 1.78
N CYS A 100 -9.68 -8.76 1.72
CA CYS A 100 -10.97 -8.95 2.38
C CYS A 100 -12.13 -8.61 1.43
N LYS A 101 -13.10 -9.54 1.34
CA LYS A 101 -14.37 -9.36 0.60
C LYS A 101 -15.60 -9.31 1.51
N SER A 102 -15.48 -9.75 2.75
CA SER A 102 -16.58 -9.78 3.73
C SER A 102 -16.02 -9.54 5.13
N PRO A 103 -16.00 -8.28 5.60
CA PRO A 103 -15.38 -7.95 6.88
C PRO A 103 -16.31 -8.20 8.06
N LEU A 104 -15.75 -8.66 9.16
CA LEU A 104 -16.34 -8.50 10.49
C LEU A 104 -16.14 -7.05 10.95
N VAL A 105 -17.25 -6.33 11.09
CA VAL A 105 -17.23 -4.91 11.48
C VAL A 105 -17.13 -4.78 13.00
N LEU A 106 -16.01 -4.22 13.48
CA LEU A 106 -15.71 -4.05 14.90
C LEU A 106 -15.96 -2.59 15.32
N ARG A 107 -17.14 -2.05 14.97
CA ARG A 107 -17.45 -0.61 15.10
C ARG A 107 -17.43 -0.16 16.56
N ARG A 108 -16.86 1.02 16.79
CA ARG A 108 -16.90 1.77 18.05
C ARG A 108 -17.53 3.13 17.78
N GLU A 109 -18.03 3.73 18.84
CA GLU A 109 -18.42 5.14 18.83
C GLU A 109 -17.22 6.02 18.47
N GLY A 110 -17.47 7.15 17.81
CA GLY A 110 -16.44 8.08 17.35
C GLY A 110 -15.73 7.69 16.04
N VAL A 111 -16.02 6.53 15.46
CA VAL A 111 -15.48 6.15 14.14
C VAL A 111 -16.29 6.80 13.02
N ARG A 112 -15.64 7.60 12.17
CA ARG A 112 -16.25 8.24 11.00
C ARG A 112 -15.27 8.46 9.85
N GLY A 113 -15.80 8.79 8.68
CA GLY A 113 -15.00 9.28 7.56
C GLY A 113 -14.29 10.59 7.89
N LEU A 114 -13.05 10.72 7.43
CA LEU A 114 -12.27 11.96 7.52
C LEU A 114 -12.52 12.83 6.30
N THR A 115 -12.46 14.14 6.52
CA THR A 115 -12.67 15.20 5.53
C THR A 115 -11.54 16.22 5.60
N VAL A 116 -11.50 17.18 4.67
CA VAL A 116 -10.53 18.28 4.70
C VAL A 116 -10.66 19.17 5.94
N ASN A 117 -11.81 19.15 6.63
CA ASN A 117 -12.02 19.91 7.87
C ASN A 117 -11.31 19.28 9.07
N ASP A 118 -10.86 18.03 8.95
CA ASP A 118 -10.10 17.32 9.99
C ASP A 118 -8.58 17.57 9.86
N ALA A 119 -8.16 18.57 9.09
CA ALA A 119 -6.76 18.80 8.72
C ALA A 119 -5.82 18.95 9.93
N GLU A 120 -6.22 19.71 10.95
CA GLU A 120 -5.41 19.92 12.15
C GLU A 120 -5.13 18.59 12.87
N GLU A 121 -6.17 17.78 13.08
CA GLU A 121 -6.07 16.49 13.75
C GLU A 121 -5.34 15.44 12.89
N ILE A 122 -5.47 15.50 11.56
CA ILE A 122 -4.68 14.70 10.63
C ILE A 122 -3.20 15.04 10.74
N LEU A 123 -2.84 16.33 10.77
CA LEU A 123 -1.44 16.78 10.92
C LEU A 123 -0.87 16.36 12.27
N LYS A 124 -1.67 16.45 13.34
CA LYS A 124 -1.28 16.02 14.68
C LYS A 124 -0.99 14.52 14.75
N LEU A 125 -1.80 13.68 14.10
CA LEU A 125 -1.62 12.23 14.12
C LEU A 125 -0.48 11.76 13.19
N TYR A 126 -0.39 12.30 11.97
CA TYR A 126 0.52 11.81 10.93
C TYR A 126 1.80 12.63 10.77
N GLY A 127 1.91 13.79 11.41
CA GLY A 127 2.95 14.78 11.14
C GLY A 127 2.71 15.54 9.82
N GLU A 128 3.53 16.57 9.58
CA GLU A 128 3.33 17.48 8.45
C GLU A 128 3.40 16.78 7.08
N GLU A 129 4.42 15.97 6.84
CA GLU A 129 4.66 15.37 5.51
C GLU A 129 3.50 14.45 5.08
N ARG A 130 3.18 13.46 5.92
CA ARG A 130 2.12 12.48 5.64
C ARG A 130 0.74 13.09 5.80
N GLY A 131 0.56 13.96 6.79
CA GLY A 131 -0.70 14.66 7.02
C GLY A 131 -1.09 15.53 5.84
N ASN A 132 -0.17 16.36 5.33
CA ASN A 132 -0.42 17.18 4.13
C ASN A 132 -0.73 16.32 2.90
N THR A 133 -0.01 15.21 2.71
CA THR A 133 -0.29 14.25 1.63
C THR A 133 -1.71 13.70 1.73
N LEU A 134 -2.12 13.24 2.92
CA LEU A 134 -3.47 12.72 3.15
C LEU A 134 -4.54 13.79 2.91
N ILE A 135 -4.37 15.01 3.45
CA ILE A 135 -5.30 16.13 3.25
C ILE A 135 -5.45 16.44 1.76
N GLN A 136 -4.35 16.45 1.01
CA GLN A 136 -4.39 16.67 -0.44
C GLN A 136 -5.14 15.53 -1.15
N MET A 137 -4.90 14.27 -0.79
CA MET A 137 -5.63 13.14 -1.36
C MET A 137 -7.14 13.18 -1.06
N ILE A 138 -7.53 13.62 0.15
CA ILE A 138 -8.94 13.82 0.50
C ILE A 138 -9.55 14.92 -0.35
N ARG A 139 -8.86 16.06 -0.50
CA ARG A 139 -9.29 17.20 -1.32
C ARG A 139 -9.48 16.82 -2.79
N GLU A 140 -8.60 15.98 -3.32
CA GLU A 140 -8.65 15.49 -4.70
C GLU A 140 -9.59 14.29 -4.89
N ASN A 141 -10.27 13.83 -3.83
CA ASN A 141 -11.12 12.63 -3.84
C ASN A 141 -10.37 11.37 -4.36
N LYS A 142 -9.09 11.24 -4.01
CA LYS A 142 -8.21 10.11 -4.38
C LYS A 142 -8.06 9.07 -3.28
N THR A 143 -8.66 9.32 -2.11
CA THR A 143 -8.60 8.41 -0.96
C THR A 143 -9.92 8.37 -0.21
N THR A 144 -10.19 7.25 0.43
CA THR A 144 -11.19 7.10 1.47
C THR A 144 -10.44 6.96 2.80
N ALA A 145 -10.67 7.89 3.71
CA ALA A 145 -10.01 7.92 5.02
C ALA A 145 -11.05 7.80 6.15
N TYR A 146 -10.73 7.01 7.17
CA TYR A 146 -11.54 6.86 8.38
C TYR A 146 -10.68 7.12 9.62
N GLY A 147 -11.31 7.68 10.65
CA GLY A 147 -10.68 8.00 11.91
C GLY A 147 -11.58 7.67 13.09
N LEU A 148 -10.97 7.42 14.25
CA LEU A 148 -11.62 7.31 15.54
C LEU A 148 -11.28 8.55 16.37
N PHE A 149 -12.30 9.25 16.81
CA PHE A 149 -12.19 10.42 17.68
C PHE A 149 -12.54 10.08 19.13
N LEU A 150 -11.77 10.63 20.06
CA LEU A 150 -12.09 10.69 21.49
C LEU A 150 -11.95 12.15 21.94
N ASP A 151 -13.01 12.73 22.49
CA ASP A 151 -13.04 14.13 22.94
C ASP A 151 -12.42 15.08 21.90
N ASP A 152 -12.92 15.00 20.66
CA ASP A 152 -12.46 15.74 19.47
C ASP A 152 -11.01 15.50 19.00
N ASN A 153 -10.27 14.59 19.65
CA ASN A 153 -8.92 14.22 19.24
C ASN A 153 -8.92 12.99 18.32
N LEU A 154 -8.22 13.06 17.19
CA LEU A 154 -8.04 11.93 16.30
C LEU A 154 -6.98 10.97 16.86
N VAL A 155 -7.42 9.88 17.48
CA VAL A 155 -6.51 8.94 18.17
C VAL A 155 -6.08 7.75 17.30
N SER A 156 -6.83 7.46 16.24
CA SER A 156 -6.49 6.42 15.28
C SER A 156 -7.07 6.72 13.91
N ALA A 157 -6.35 6.42 12.84
CA ALA A 157 -6.82 6.57 11.47
C ALA A 157 -6.24 5.51 10.53
N ALA A 158 -6.89 5.38 9.37
CA ALA A 158 -6.42 4.61 8.23
C ALA A 158 -7.01 5.22 6.96
N TYR A 159 -6.34 5.02 5.83
CA TYR A 159 -6.82 5.53 4.54
C TYR A 159 -6.41 4.62 3.39
N THR A 160 -7.01 4.79 2.22
CA THR A 160 -6.62 4.05 1.01
C THR A 160 -5.44 4.75 0.34
N LEU A 161 -4.35 4.02 0.07
CA LEU A 161 -3.21 4.48 -0.70
C LEU A 161 -3.55 4.51 -2.20
N VAL A 162 -4.31 3.51 -2.63
CA VAL A 162 -4.71 3.29 -4.01
C VAL A 162 -6.17 2.88 -4.04
N GLU A 163 -6.92 3.44 -5.00
CA GLU A 163 -8.27 3.01 -5.32
C GLU A 163 -8.42 2.82 -6.83
N THR A 164 -8.60 1.58 -7.25
CA THR A 164 -8.98 1.23 -8.63
C THR A 164 -10.49 1.00 -8.71
N LYS A 165 -10.98 0.57 -9.89
CA LYS A 165 -12.37 0.14 -10.06
C LYS A 165 -12.71 -1.05 -9.16
N ASP A 166 -11.80 -2.01 -9.03
CA ASP A 166 -12.08 -3.32 -8.44
C ASP A 166 -11.46 -3.48 -7.05
N VAL A 167 -10.46 -2.66 -6.68
CA VAL A 167 -9.64 -2.85 -5.47
C VAL A 167 -9.37 -1.51 -4.78
N ALA A 168 -9.27 -1.54 -3.46
CA ALA A 168 -8.69 -0.45 -2.69
C ALA A 168 -7.63 -0.98 -1.73
N VAL A 169 -6.41 -0.42 -1.79
CA VAL A 169 -5.29 -0.78 -0.94
C VAL A 169 -5.29 0.13 0.28
N ILE A 170 -5.60 -0.42 1.45
CA ILE A 170 -5.54 0.26 2.73
C ILE A 170 -4.07 0.41 3.13
N GLY A 171 -3.71 1.59 3.63
CA GLY A 171 -2.44 1.87 4.27
C GLY A 171 -2.59 2.94 5.34
N GLY A 172 -1.45 3.48 5.78
CA GLY A 172 -1.41 4.54 6.79
C GLY A 172 -2.10 4.20 8.10
N VAL A 173 -2.23 2.91 8.46
CA VAL A 173 -2.89 2.52 9.70
C VAL A 173 -2.05 3.01 10.88
N LEU A 174 -2.57 3.97 11.63
CA LEU A 174 -1.87 4.56 12.76
C LEU A 174 -2.80 4.74 13.96
N THR A 175 -2.28 4.43 15.13
CA THR A 175 -2.90 4.72 16.43
C THR A 175 -1.86 5.42 17.30
N SER A 176 -2.25 6.56 17.89
CA SER A 176 -1.40 7.28 18.84
C SER A 176 -0.94 6.36 19.98
N GLY A 177 0.30 6.53 20.44
CA GLY A 177 1.01 5.59 21.31
C GLY A 177 0.24 5.22 22.57
N GLU A 178 -0.35 6.22 23.24
CA GLU A 178 -1.13 6.07 24.48
C GLU A 178 -2.49 5.37 24.30
N PHE A 179 -2.92 5.20 23.04
CA PHE A 179 -4.20 4.61 22.67
C PHE A 179 -4.07 3.23 21.99
N ARG A 180 -2.85 2.68 21.91
CA ARG A 180 -2.58 1.34 21.37
C ARG A 180 -3.15 0.24 22.27
N ASN A 181 -3.33 -0.96 21.71
CA ASN A 181 -3.88 -2.14 22.39
C ASN A 181 -5.32 -1.99 22.93
N LYS A 182 -6.07 -0.97 22.50
CA LYS A 182 -7.48 -0.74 22.87
C LYS A 182 -8.49 -1.16 21.77
N GLY A 183 -7.99 -1.73 20.67
CA GLY A 183 -8.80 -2.17 19.53
C GLY A 183 -9.24 -1.05 18.57
N PHE A 184 -8.62 0.13 18.65
CA PHE A 184 -8.99 1.30 17.82
C PHE A 184 -8.63 1.11 16.35
N ALA A 185 -7.41 0.63 16.05
CA ALA A 185 -7.02 0.27 14.70
C ALA A 185 -7.99 -0.76 14.08
N SER A 186 -8.41 -1.77 14.85
CA SER A 186 -9.38 -2.77 14.37
C SER A 186 -10.73 -2.14 14.01
N SER A 187 -11.19 -1.17 14.81
CA SER A 187 -12.45 -0.47 14.57
C SER A 187 -12.42 0.42 13.33
N VAL A 188 -11.33 1.18 13.18
CA VAL A 188 -11.10 2.05 12.01
C VAL A 188 -10.95 1.21 10.73
N VAL A 189 -10.05 0.22 10.74
CA VAL A 189 -9.77 -0.60 9.55
C VAL A 189 -11.01 -1.41 9.15
N SER A 190 -11.75 -2.01 10.09
CA SER A 190 -12.96 -2.75 9.74
C SER A 190 -14.07 -1.86 9.15
N SER A 191 -14.20 -0.62 9.64
CA SER A 191 -15.16 0.35 9.09
C SER A 191 -14.76 0.85 7.70
N LEU A 192 -13.47 1.12 7.47
CA LEU A 192 -12.94 1.43 6.14
C LEU A 192 -13.14 0.24 5.18
N THR A 193 -12.86 -0.97 5.64
CA THR A 193 -13.04 -2.21 4.87
C THR A 193 -14.50 -2.42 4.49
N GLU A 194 -15.43 -2.19 5.42
CA GLU A 194 -16.88 -2.23 5.16
C GLU A 194 -17.27 -1.23 4.06
N ASN A 195 -16.76 0.00 4.12
CA ASN A 195 -17.02 1.01 3.10
C ASN A 195 -16.52 0.58 1.71
N ILE A 196 -15.29 0.06 1.64
CA ILE A 196 -14.69 -0.44 0.39
C ILE A 196 -15.53 -1.57 -0.21
N VAL A 197 -15.90 -2.57 0.61
CA VAL A 197 -16.67 -3.72 0.15
C VAL A 197 -18.08 -3.34 -0.28
N LYS A 198 -18.75 -2.40 0.42
CA LYS A 198 -20.07 -1.87 0.01
C LYS A 198 -20.03 -1.14 -1.33
N LYS A 199 -18.89 -0.60 -1.72
CA LYS A 199 -18.66 -0.01 -3.06
C LYS A 199 -18.38 -1.07 -4.14
N GLY A 200 -18.45 -2.36 -3.82
CA GLY A 200 -18.20 -3.46 -4.74
C GLY A 200 -16.71 -3.77 -4.98
N LYS A 201 -15.81 -3.19 -4.18
CA LYS A 201 -14.36 -3.38 -4.30
C LYS A 201 -13.84 -4.46 -3.34
N VAL A 202 -12.71 -5.05 -3.67
CA VAL A 202 -11.90 -5.85 -2.72
C VAL A 202 -11.04 -4.90 -1.90
N ALA A 203 -11.12 -4.98 -0.57
CA ALA A 203 -10.16 -4.31 0.29
C ALA A 203 -8.89 -5.15 0.36
N SER A 204 -7.73 -4.52 0.21
CA SER A 204 -6.43 -5.17 0.36
C SER A 204 -5.48 -4.31 1.17
N LEU A 205 -4.38 -4.90 1.66
CA LEU A 205 -3.30 -4.20 2.32
C LEU A 205 -2.03 -5.02 2.25
N TYR A 206 -0.89 -4.35 2.38
CA TYR A 206 0.39 -5.01 2.64
C TYR A 206 0.73 -4.86 4.12
N VAL A 207 1.24 -5.94 4.71
CA VAL A 207 1.74 -5.97 6.09
C VAL A 207 3.07 -6.71 6.13
N ARG A 208 4.03 -6.21 6.90
CA ARG A 208 5.30 -6.93 7.09
C ARG A 208 5.05 -8.30 7.72
N GLU A 209 5.76 -9.33 7.24
CA GLU A 209 5.63 -10.69 7.76
C GLU A 209 5.94 -10.81 9.26
N ASP A 210 6.80 -9.93 9.79
CA ASP A 210 7.17 -9.89 11.20
C ASP A 210 6.22 -9.06 12.09
N ASN A 211 5.21 -8.39 11.50
CA ASN A 211 4.22 -7.61 12.23
C ASN A 211 3.03 -8.49 12.67
N ILE A 212 3.32 -9.47 13.52
CA ILE A 212 2.34 -10.43 14.06
C ILE A 212 1.10 -9.74 14.69
N PRO A 213 1.23 -8.63 15.45
CA PRO A 213 0.06 -7.94 15.99
C PRO A 213 -0.88 -7.41 14.91
N ALA A 214 -0.35 -6.81 13.84
CA ALA A 214 -1.16 -6.28 12.74
C ALA A 214 -1.83 -7.43 11.96
N ILE A 215 -1.08 -8.49 11.66
CA ILE A 215 -1.63 -9.70 10.99
C ILE A 215 -2.82 -10.26 11.77
N HIS A 216 -2.72 -10.35 13.10
CA HIS A 216 -3.83 -10.82 13.94
C HIS A 216 -5.05 -9.90 13.87
N VAL A 217 -4.83 -8.57 13.88
CA VAL A 217 -5.91 -7.59 13.68
C VAL A 217 -6.60 -7.79 12.34
N TYR A 218 -5.84 -7.89 11.25
CA TYR A 218 -6.40 -8.04 9.91
C TYR A 218 -7.14 -9.38 9.74
N ALA A 219 -6.57 -10.48 10.25
CA ALA A 219 -7.21 -11.79 10.24
C ALA A 219 -8.56 -11.78 11.00
N LYS A 220 -8.62 -11.11 12.16
CA LYS A 220 -9.86 -10.95 12.93
C LYS A 220 -10.95 -10.18 12.18
N ILE A 221 -10.55 -9.21 11.36
CA ILE A 221 -11.48 -8.44 10.51
C ILE A 221 -11.96 -9.29 9.32
N GLY A 222 -11.23 -10.34 8.93
CA GLY A 222 -11.59 -11.22 7.81
C GLY A 222 -10.64 -11.12 6.61
N PHE A 223 -9.52 -10.41 6.74
CA PHE A 223 -8.45 -10.44 5.74
C PHE A 223 -7.79 -11.81 5.71
N LYS A 224 -7.46 -12.28 4.51
CA LYS A 224 -6.72 -13.52 4.27
C LYS A 224 -5.49 -13.22 3.43
N GLU A 225 -4.43 -13.98 3.66
CA GLU A 225 -3.24 -13.94 2.80
C GLU A 225 -3.62 -14.24 1.35
N HIS A 226 -3.10 -13.43 0.43
CA HIS A 226 -3.31 -13.53 -1.02
C HIS A 226 -2.00 -13.80 -1.76
N SER A 227 -0.96 -13.01 -1.48
CA SER A 227 0.36 -13.18 -2.08
C SER A 227 1.45 -12.56 -1.21
N ARG A 228 2.70 -12.61 -1.65
CA ARG A 228 3.85 -12.06 -0.94
C ARG A 228 4.75 -11.28 -1.89
N ARG A 229 5.44 -10.27 -1.35
CA ARG A 229 6.49 -9.53 -2.03
C ARG A 229 7.62 -9.18 -1.06
N LEU A 230 8.73 -8.73 -1.61
CA LEU A 230 9.81 -8.12 -0.87
C LEU A 230 9.75 -6.62 -1.09
N TRP A 231 9.76 -5.85 -0.01
CA TRP A 231 10.12 -4.44 -0.01
C TRP A 231 11.63 -4.36 0.17
N VAL A 232 12.35 -3.80 -0.80
CA VAL A 232 13.82 -3.73 -0.79
C VAL A 232 14.23 -2.26 -0.80
N SER A 233 14.87 -1.80 0.26
CA SER A 233 15.52 -0.49 0.31
C SER A 233 16.93 -0.62 -0.24
N VAL A 234 17.28 0.19 -1.23
CA VAL A 234 18.65 0.31 -1.74
C VAL A 234 19.17 1.72 -1.45
N ASN A 235 20.27 1.80 -0.71
CA ASN A 235 20.93 3.05 -0.31
C ASN A 235 20.01 4.12 0.34
N THR A 236 18.98 3.69 1.07
CA THR A 236 18.05 4.58 1.78
C THR A 236 17.78 4.09 3.22
N GLU A 237 17.33 5.01 4.08
CA GLU A 237 16.91 4.72 5.45
C GLU A 237 15.38 4.58 5.59
N VAL A 238 14.64 4.71 4.48
CA VAL A 238 13.21 4.45 4.46
C VAL A 238 12.95 2.99 4.91
N LYS A 239 11.83 2.78 5.60
CA LYS A 239 11.36 1.46 6.01
C LYS A 239 9.88 1.33 5.69
N PRO A 240 9.38 0.11 5.39
CA PRO A 240 7.95 -0.12 5.32
C PRO A 240 7.33 0.11 6.70
N LEU A 241 6.09 0.61 6.68
CA LEU A 241 5.32 0.93 7.89
C LEU A 241 4.86 -0.31 8.66
#